data_AF-A0A967LCG3-F1
#
_entry.id   AF-A0A967LCG3-F1
#
_cell.length_a   1.000
_cell.length_b   1.000
_cell.length_c   1.000
_cell.angle_alpha   90.00
_cell.angle_beta   90.00
_cell.angle_gamma   90.00
#
_symmetry.space_group_name_H-M   'P 1'
#
loop_
_entity.id
_entity.type
_entity.pdbx_description
1 polymer ?
#
loop_
_entity_poly.entity_id
_entity_poly.type
_entity_poly.pdbx_seq_one_letter_code
_entity_poly.pdbx_strand_id
1 'polypeptide(L)'
;MSLDPYDYPIREGSFDLVISGSTMEHVAKPWLWVPELVRVVRPGGMLAIVTHWCYEEHGEPALGFLDYWRVMPDGLRLLLEETGELE
;
A
#
# COMPACT_ATOMS: atom_id res chain seq x y z
N MET A 1 -10.96 11.71 -14.80
CA MET A 1 -10.48 11.09 -13.55
C MET A 1 -10.58 9.59 -13.75
N SER A 2 -9.51 8.86 -13.41
CA SER A 2 -9.51 7.41 -13.50
C SER A 2 -10.57 6.84 -12.56
N LEU A 3 -11.25 5.77 -13.00
CA LEU A 3 -12.12 4.97 -12.13
C LEU A 3 -11.35 3.81 -11.50
N ASP A 4 -10.07 3.66 -11.83
CA ASP A 4 -9.21 2.65 -11.23
C ASP A 4 -8.83 3.11 -9.81
N PRO A 5 -9.16 2.34 -8.76
CA PRO A 5 -8.81 2.67 -7.38
C PRO A 5 -7.29 2.68 -7.13
N TYR A 6 -6.47 2.20 -8.07
CA TYR A 6 -5.01 2.16 -7.99
C TYR A 6 -4.33 3.18 -8.93
N ASP A 7 -5.07 4.16 -9.46
CA ASP A 7 -4.54 5.25 -10.28
C ASP A 7 -4.96 6.60 -9.67
N TYR A 8 -4.06 7.21 -8.92
CA TYR A 8 -4.30 8.46 -8.23
C TYR A 8 -4.08 9.64 -9.18
N PRO A 9 -4.95 10.65 -9.14
CA PRO A 9 -4.80 11.89 -9.93
C PRO A 9 -3.71 12.81 -9.32
N ILE A 10 -2.56 12.23 -8.99
CA ILE A 10 -1.40 12.84 -8.35
C ILE A 10 -0.21 12.63 -9.30
N ARG A 11 0.62 13.66 -9.47
CA ARG A 11 1.81 13.56 -10.32
C ARG A 11 2.85 12.65 -9.67
N GLU A 12 3.64 11.98 -10.49
CA GLU A 12 4.83 11.26 -10.04
C GLU A 12 5.76 12.17 -9.22
N GLY A 13 6.37 11.63 -8.17
CA GLY A 13 7.34 12.35 -7.34
C GLY A 13 6.80 13.59 -6.63
N SER A 14 5.52 13.61 -6.30
CA SER A 14 4.89 14.76 -5.62
C SER A 14 5.23 14.86 -4.14
N PHE A 15 5.69 13.78 -3.50
CA PHE A 15 5.89 13.73 -2.05
C PHE A 15 7.31 13.33 -1.66
N ASP A 16 7.85 13.98 -0.64
CA ASP A 16 9.08 13.57 0.06
C ASP A 16 8.90 12.30 0.89
N LEU A 17 7.71 12.11 1.47
CA LEU A 17 7.37 11.03 2.38
C LEU A 17 5.91 10.63 2.19
N VAL A 18 5.67 9.32 2.04
CA VAL A 18 4.34 8.71 2.07
C VAL A 18 4.28 7.73 3.24
N ILE A 19 3.23 7.84 4.06
CA ILE A 19 2.99 6.93 5.18
C ILE A 19 1.59 6.32 5.02
N SER A 20 1.49 5.02 5.19
CA SER A 20 0.23 4.30 5.33
C SER A 20 0.24 3.47 6.60
N GLY A 21 -0.86 3.48 7.35
CA GLY A 21 -1.01 2.72 8.59
C GLY A 21 -2.38 2.04 8.64
N SER A 22 -2.40 0.76 8.99
CA SER A 22 -3.62 -0.06 9.10
C SER A 22 -4.55 0.11 7.90
N THR A 23 -4.00 -0.12 6.71
CA THR A 23 -4.70 0.09 5.43
C THR A 23 -4.47 -1.07 4.48
N MET A 24 -3.22 -1.55 4.34
CA MET A 24 -2.83 -2.54 3.34
C MET A 24 -3.63 -3.85 3.47
N GLU A 25 -3.97 -4.26 4.68
CA GLU A 25 -4.81 -5.42 4.95
C GLU A 25 -6.21 -5.29 4.34
N HIS A 26 -6.69 -4.07 4.12
CA HIS A 26 -7.97 -3.76 3.47
C HIS A 26 -7.84 -3.48 1.97
N VAL A 27 -6.62 -3.55 1.42
CA VAL A 27 -6.37 -3.35 -0.01
C VAL A 27 -6.49 -4.69 -0.73
N ALA A 28 -7.46 -4.82 -1.63
CA ALA A 28 -7.71 -6.08 -2.34
C ALA A 28 -6.54 -6.53 -3.23
N LYS A 29 -5.85 -5.58 -3.87
CA LYS A 29 -4.76 -5.84 -4.83
C LYS A 29 -3.50 -5.03 -4.47
N PRO A 30 -2.77 -5.42 -3.40
CA PRO A 30 -1.60 -4.68 -2.96
C PRO A 30 -0.50 -4.57 -4.04
N TRP A 31 -0.40 -5.56 -4.94
CA TRP A 31 0.53 -5.53 -6.08
C TRP A 31 0.23 -4.43 -7.13
N LEU A 32 -0.98 -3.84 -7.13
CA LEU A 32 -1.28 -2.65 -7.94
C LEU A 32 -1.13 -1.36 -7.11
N TRP A 33 -1.41 -1.45 -5.82
CA TRP A 33 -1.39 -0.31 -4.90
C TRP A 33 0.02 0.16 -4.52
N VAL A 34 0.93 -0.78 -4.20
CA VAL A 34 2.30 -0.45 -3.80
C VAL A 34 3.05 0.32 -4.91
N PRO A 35 3.02 -0.10 -6.19
CA PRO A 35 3.64 0.68 -7.27
C PRO A 35 3.11 2.11 -7.36
N GLU A 36 1.81 2.31 -7.13
CA GLU A 36 1.19 3.61 -7.19
C GLU A 36 1.63 4.53 -6.03
N LEU A 37 1.79 3.97 -4.83
CA LEU A 37 2.39 4.68 -3.70
C LEU A 37 3.85 5.07 -3.99
N VAL A 38 4.64 4.16 -4.56
CA VAL A 38 6.03 4.44 -4.94
C VAL A 38 6.10 5.52 -6.01
N ARG A 39 5.23 5.48 -7.02
CA ARG A 39 5.17 6.49 -8.09
C ARG A 39 5.01 7.90 -7.55
N VAL A 40 4.16 8.11 -6.54
CA VAL A 40 3.93 9.46 -5.99
C VAL A 40 5.06 9.94 -5.06
N VAL A 41 5.96 9.04 -4.63
CA VAL A 41 7.18 9.38 -3.88
C VAL A 41 8.26 9.87 -4.85
N ARG A 42 8.94 10.96 -4.51
CA ARG A 42 10.04 11.48 -5.36
C ARG A 42 11.27 10.58 -5.29
N PRO A 43 12.18 10.65 -6.26
CA PRO A 43 13.49 10.02 -6.13
C PRO A 43 14.21 10.46 -4.84
N GLY A 44 14.66 9.47 -4.06
CA GLY A 44 15.27 9.67 -2.74
C GLY A 44 14.29 10.04 -1.61
N GLY A 45 12.98 10.01 -1.87
CA GLY A 45 11.95 10.09 -0.84
C GLY A 45 11.72 8.75 -0.13
N MET A 46 10.82 8.74 0.85
CA MET A 46 10.57 7.56 1.68
C MET A 46 9.11 7.10 1.60
N LEU A 47 8.90 5.78 1.64
CA LEU A 47 7.61 5.13 1.81
C LEU A 47 7.64 4.28 3.08
N ALA A 48 6.68 4.50 3.97
CA ALA A 48 6.49 3.68 5.17
C ALA A 48 5.09 3.07 5.16
N ILE A 49 5.01 1.74 5.25
CA ILE A 49 3.75 0.99 5.35
C ILE A 49 3.75 0.23 6.67
N VAL A 50 2.73 0.47 7.48
CA VAL A 50 2.45 -0.25 8.72
C VAL A 50 1.13 -0.99 8.54
N THR A 51 1.14 -2.31 8.73
CA THR A 51 -0.03 -3.17 8.49
C THR A 51 -0.06 -4.36 9.46
N HIS A 52 -1.14 -5.15 9.40
CA HIS A 52 -1.42 -6.23 10.32
C HIS A 52 -0.86 -7.57 9.84
N TRP A 53 0.14 -8.08 10.56
CA TRP A 53 0.49 -9.51 10.54
C TRP A 53 -0.38 -10.28 11.56
N CYS A 54 -0.31 -9.88 12.83
CA CYS A 54 -0.96 -10.57 13.94
C CYS A 54 -1.97 -9.63 14.61
N TYR A 55 -3.18 -9.59 14.07
CA TYR A 55 -4.32 -8.86 14.61
C TYR A 55 -5.62 -9.57 14.21
N GLU A 56 -6.66 -9.43 15.03
CA GLU A 56 -7.96 -10.06 14.78
C GLU A 56 -8.59 -9.55 13.47
N GLU A 57 -9.41 -10.38 12.84
CA GLU A 57 -10.23 -9.95 11.70
C GLU A 57 -11.17 -8.82 12.11
N HIS A 58 -11.11 -7.70 11.39
CA HIS A 58 -11.87 -6.51 11.74
C HIS A 58 -12.49 -5.79 10.53
N GLY A 59 -12.64 -6.51 9.41
CA GLY A 59 -13.48 -6.07 8.31
C GLY A 59 -14.96 -5.99 8.73
N GLU A 60 -15.70 -5.04 8.15
CA GLU A 60 -17.14 -4.89 8.28
C GLU A 60 -17.78 -4.98 6.89
N PRO A 61 -18.13 -6.21 6.43
CA PRO A 61 -18.68 -6.43 5.10
C PRO A 61 -19.94 -5.61 4.81
N ALA A 62 -20.77 -5.35 5.82
CA ALA A 62 -21.99 -4.55 5.64
C ALA A 62 -21.70 -3.08 5.29
N LEU A 63 -20.49 -2.60 5.58
CA LEU A 63 -20.02 -1.26 5.26
C LEU A 63 -19.04 -1.25 4.06
N GLY A 64 -18.84 -2.39 3.39
CA GLY A 64 -17.93 -2.50 2.25
C GLY A 64 -16.45 -2.47 2.64
N PHE A 65 -16.14 -2.76 3.90
CA PHE A 65 -14.81 -2.75 4.48
C PHE A 65 -14.41 -4.20 4.77
N LEU A 66 -13.32 -4.70 4.19
CA LEU A 66 -12.94 -6.12 4.31
C LEU A 66 -11.48 -6.25 4.71
N ASP A 67 -11.15 -7.36 5.37
CA ASP A 67 -9.77 -7.79 5.57
C ASP A 67 -9.42 -8.80 4.47
N TYR A 68 -8.53 -8.41 3.57
CA TYR A 68 -8.03 -9.29 2.52
C TYR A 68 -6.77 -10.04 2.96
N TRP A 69 -5.93 -9.41 3.78
CA TRP A 69 -4.59 -9.93 4.05
C TRP A 69 -4.22 -9.91 5.53
N ARG A 70 -3.43 -10.91 5.91
CA ARG A 70 -2.49 -10.83 7.02
C ARG A 70 -1.10 -10.84 6.42
N VAL A 71 -0.46 -9.68 6.44
CA VAL A 71 0.75 -9.46 5.65
C VAL A 71 1.95 -9.94 6.46
N MET A 72 2.54 -11.06 6.03
CA MET A 72 3.81 -11.53 6.58
C MET A 72 4.96 -10.61 6.12
N PRO A 73 6.03 -10.44 6.92
CA PRO A 73 7.18 -9.61 6.55
C PRO A 73 7.79 -9.95 5.18
N ASP A 74 7.92 -11.24 4.84
CA ASP A 74 8.49 -11.67 3.57
C ASP A 74 7.61 -11.29 2.37
N GLY A 75 6.28 -11.34 2.54
CA GLY A 75 5.34 -10.90 1.51
C GLY A 75 5.38 -9.38 1.29
N LEU A 76 5.51 -8.62 2.38
CA LEU A 76 5.69 -7.17 2.28
C LEU A 76 7.02 -6.80 1.60
N ARG A 77 8.11 -7.49 1.97
CA ARG A 77 9.42 -7.31 1.33
C ARG A 77 9.34 -7.58 -0.16
N LEU A 78 8.75 -8.71 -0.57
CA LEU A 78 8.60 -9.07 -1.98
C LEU A 78 7.86 -7.97 -2.78
N LEU A 79 6.74 -7.49 -2.26
CA LEU A 79 5.95 -6.43 -2.91
C LEU A 79 6.73 -5.13 -3.07
N LEU A 80 7.60 -4.80 -2.12
CA LEU A 80 8.41 -3.60 -2.17
C LEU A 80 9.63 -3.77 -3.09
N GLU A 81 10.30 -4.92 -3.08
CA GLU A 81 11.43 -5.25 -3.97
C GLU A 81 11.03 -5.18 -5.45
N GLU A 82 9.80 -5.56 -5.80
CA GLU A 82 9.26 -5.41 -7.17
C GLU A 82 9.15 -3.95 -7.62
N THR A 83 9.24 -2.98 -6.69
CA THR A 83 9.03 -1.54 -6.95
C THR A 83 10.26 -0.66 -6.76
N GLY A 84 11.35 -1.18 -6.15
CA GLY A 84 12.59 -0.43 -5.93
C GLY A 84 13.47 -1.07 -4.85
N GLU A 85 14.62 -0.44 -4.58
CA GLU A 85 15.54 -0.91 -3.54
C GLU A 85 15.01 -0.57 -2.14
N LEU A 86 14.96 -1.58 -1.27
CA LEU A 86 14.75 -1.42 0.16
C LEU A 86 16.11 -1.24 0.84
N GLU A 87 16.38 -0.07 1.41
CA GLU A 87 17.45 0.13 2.40
C GLU A 87 16.93 -0.12 3.82
#